data_AF-A0A422NI02-F1
#
_entry.id   AF-A0A422NI02-F1
#
_cell.length_a   1.000
_cell.length_b   1.000
_cell.length_c   1.000
_cell.angle_alpha   90.00
_cell.angle_beta   90.00
_cell.angle_gamma   90.00
#
_symmetry.space_group_name_H-M   'P 1'
#
loop_
_entity.id
_entity.type
_entity.pdbx_description
1 polymer ?
#
loop_
_entity_poly.entity_id
_entity_poly.type
_entity_poly.pdbx_seq_one_letter_code
_entity_poly.pdbx_strand_id
1 'polypeptide(L)'
;MEARLEVVVAALQGQLGQNGIHPSPSRVYGIAWELVKAVAATERQCQLLRLLAFFETSQEHCTAGHVISAGALMCAGGMLSDEDVRRWERAMYLMLVAHPPFAKDVISAACYCVAQLAVCGGSVALVGTAGTSLQNSASTAILPEEVATELLAECADALVRAHQGEEEGAGGTKGETELTEKGPQQAAALRDALIGYALDALFFRRGAVELSSLLSRRVLIPLLLCGGHASLTSHHARIQSLLQSLAEETARQGRSGRFYRGSF
;
A
#
# COMPACT_ATOMS: atom_id res chain seq x y z
N MET A 1 15.61 -10.89 -30.19
CA MET A 1 14.37 -11.32 -29.51
C MET A 1 14.32 -10.51 -28.23
N GLU A 2 13.45 -9.50 -28.16
CA GLU A 2 13.30 -8.68 -26.94
C GLU A 2 12.53 -9.52 -25.90
N ALA A 3 13.21 -9.91 -24.83
CA ALA A 3 12.57 -10.63 -23.73
C ALA A 3 11.70 -9.66 -22.94
N ARG A 4 10.38 -9.81 -23.04
CA ARG A 4 9.42 -8.98 -22.31
C ARG A 4 9.40 -9.39 -20.84
N LEU A 5 9.75 -8.47 -19.94
CA LEU A 5 9.77 -8.70 -18.49
C LEU A 5 8.46 -9.31 -17.99
N GLU A 6 7.32 -8.77 -18.39
CA GLU A 6 6.00 -9.23 -17.99
C GLU A 6 5.71 -10.69 -18.38
N VAL A 7 6.29 -11.18 -19.48
CA VAL A 7 6.14 -12.56 -19.94
C VAL A 7 6.98 -13.50 -19.07
N VAL A 8 8.19 -13.08 -18.70
CA VAL A 8 9.07 -13.85 -17.81
C VAL A 8 8.48 -13.89 -16.40
N VAL A 9 8.01 -12.75 -15.89
CA VAL A 9 7.35 -12.64 -14.59
C VAL A 9 6.08 -13.51 -14.56
N ALA A 10 5.24 -13.47 -15.59
CA ALA A 10 4.05 -14.32 -15.68
C ALA A 10 4.39 -15.82 -15.73
N ALA A 11 5.43 -16.21 -16.50
CA ALA A 11 5.86 -17.60 -16.56
C ALA A 11 6.36 -18.11 -15.21
N LEU A 12 7.17 -17.31 -14.50
CA LEU A 12 7.66 -17.65 -13.17
C LEU A 12 6.54 -17.64 -12.12
N GLN A 13 5.60 -16.70 -12.22
CA GLN A 13 4.40 -16.66 -11.40
C GLN A 13 3.57 -17.95 -11.58
N GLY A 14 3.40 -18.42 -12.81
CA GLY A 14 2.71 -19.67 -13.11
C GLY A 14 3.37 -20.91 -12.49
N GLN A 15 4.71 -20.92 -12.42
CA GLN A 15 5.45 -21.98 -11.72
C GLN A 15 5.32 -21.90 -10.19
N LEU A 16 5.18 -20.70 -9.64
CA LEU A 16 4.97 -20.50 -8.20
C LEU A 16 3.54 -20.80 -7.76
N GLY A 17 2.56 -20.62 -8.64
CA GLY A 17 1.14 -20.85 -8.38
C GLY A 17 0.67 -22.31 -8.55
N GLN A 18 1.57 -23.28 -8.42
CA GLN A 18 1.19 -24.69 -8.47
C GLN A 18 0.20 -24.99 -7.33
N ASN A 19 -0.89 -25.70 -7.64
CA ASN A 19 -2.01 -26.06 -6.75
C ASN A 19 -3.14 -25.01 -6.61
N GLY A 20 -3.28 -24.05 -7.53
CA GLY A 20 -4.40 -23.11 -7.53
C GLY A 20 -4.31 -22.01 -6.47
N ILE A 21 -3.17 -21.90 -5.80
CA ILE A 21 -2.86 -20.82 -4.87
C ILE A 21 -2.17 -19.72 -5.68
N HIS A 22 -2.80 -18.56 -5.79
CA HIS A 22 -2.15 -17.40 -6.39
C HIS A 22 -0.97 -16.96 -5.51
N PRO A 23 0.25 -16.80 -6.07
CA PRO A 23 1.40 -16.38 -5.29
C PRO A 23 1.22 -14.95 -4.77
N SER A 24 1.78 -14.66 -3.59
CA SER A 24 1.69 -13.34 -2.99
C SER A 24 2.33 -12.26 -3.89
N PRO A 25 1.74 -11.06 -3.99
CA PRO A 25 2.32 -9.95 -4.78
C PRO A 25 3.77 -9.66 -4.42
N SER A 26 4.12 -9.73 -3.13
CA SER A 26 5.49 -9.53 -2.64
C SER A 26 6.53 -10.47 -3.26
N ARG A 27 6.17 -11.75 -3.44
CA ARG A 27 7.08 -12.76 -3.98
C ARG A 27 7.30 -12.56 -5.47
N VAL A 28 6.23 -12.29 -6.21
CA VAL A 28 6.29 -12.02 -7.64
C VAL A 28 7.02 -10.69 -7.90
N TYR A 29 6.82 -9.70 -7.04
CA TYR A 29 7.56 -8.44 -7.08
C TYR A 29 9.05 -8.62 -6.86
N GLY A 30 9.47 -9.45 -5.90
CA GLY A 30 10.89 -9.75 -5.69
C GLY A 30 11.56 -10.30 -6.96
N ILE A 31 10.87 -11.18 -7.70
CA ILE A 31 11.36 -11.69 -8.99
C ILE A 31 11.45 -10.57 -10.02
N ALA A 32 10.39 -9.79 -10.18
CA ALA A 32 10.36 -8.68 -11.13
C ALA A 32 11.46 -7.66 -10.83
N TRP A 33 11.69 -7.36 -9.56
CA TRP A 33 12.73 -6.44 -9.10
C TRP A 33 14.15 -6.89 -9.50
N GLU A 34 14.50 -8.15 -9.24
CA GLU A 34 15.81 -8.69 -9.62
C GLU A 34 16.01 -8.68 -11.14
N LEU A 35 14.96 -9.01 -11.90
CA LEU A 35 15.00 -8.94 -13.36
C LEU A 35 15.20 -7.51 -13.85
N VAL A 36 14.47 -6.54 -13.27
CA VAL A 36 14.58 -5.11 -13.64
C VAL A 36 15.99 -4.58 -13.35
N LYS A 37 16.60 -4.96 -12.22
CA LYS A 37 17.98 -4.58 -11.89
C LYS A 37 19.01 -5.10 -12.88
N ALA A 38 18.77 -6.26 -13.48
CA ALA A 38 19.65 -6.83 -14.50
C ALA A 38 19.53 -6.16 -15.87
N VAL A 39 18.52 -5.30 -16.08
CA VAL A 39 18.25 -4.63 -17.36
C VAL A 39 18.84 -3.21 -17.39
N ALA A 40 19.37 -2.80 -18.55
CA ALA A 40 19.89 -1.45 -18.76
C ALA A 40 18.81 -0.37 -18.59
N ALA A 41 19.17 0.83 -18.14
CA ALA A 41 18.22 1.90 -17.83
C ALA A 41 17.34 2.32 -19.02
N THR A 42 17.90 2.39 -20.23
CA THR A 42 17.16 2.70 -21.46
C THR A 42 16.11 1.64 -21.78
N GLU A 43 16.47 0.37 -21.61
CA GLU A 43 15.56 -0.75 -21.83
C GLU A 43 14.46 -0.80 -20.75
N ARG A 44 14.78 -0.49 -19.49
CA ARG A 44 13.77 -0.32 -18.43
C ARG A 44 12.73 0.74 -18.82
N GLN A 45 13.18 1.89 -19.32
CA GLN A 45 12.28 2.95 -19.77
C GLN A 45 11.39 2.49 -20.95
N CYS A 46 11.97 1.84 -21.97
CA CYS A 46 11.20 1.30 -23.09
C CYS A 46 10.13 0.31 -22.64
N GLN A 47 10.47 -0.60 -21.71
CA GLN A 47 9.53 -1.59 -21.19
C GLN A 47 8.42 -0.95 -20.34
N LEU A 48 8.75 0.08 -19.55
CA LEU A 48 7.73 0.83 -18.82
C LEU A 48 6.77 1.54 -19.76
N LEU A 49 7.27 2.29 -20.75
CA LEU A 49 6.43 2.99 -21.71
C LEU A 49 5.52 2.04 -22.49
N ARG A 50 6.01 0.84 -22.82
CA ARG A 50 5.21 -0.23 -23.42
C ARG A 50 4.07 -0.66 -22.49
N LEU A 51 4.35 -0.89 -21.21
CA LEU A 51 3.34 -1.31 -20.23
C LEU A 51 2.32 -0.20 -19.96
N LEU A 52 2.73 1.06 -19.90
CA LEU A 52 1.81 2.20 -19.77
C LEU A 52 0.87 2.31 -20.97
N ALA A 53 1.40 2.19 -22.19
CA ALA A 53 0.58 2.17 -23.41
C ALA A 53 -0.38 0.96 -23.43
N PHE A 54 0.05 -0.19 -22.90
CA PHE A 54 -0.81 -1.36 -22.74
C PHE A 54 -1.97 -1.10 -21.77
N PHE A 55 -1.71 -0.47 -20.61
CA PHE A 55 -2.77 -0.10 -19.66
C PHE A 55 -3.73 0.95 -20.19
N GLU A 56 -3.33 1.77 -21.14
CA GLU A 56 -4.22 2.77 -21.78
C GLU A 56 -5.13 2.13 -22.84
N THR A 57 -4.66 1.07 -23.49
CA THR A 57 -5.34 0.50 -24.67
C THR A 57 -6.06 -0.81 -24.40
N SER A 58 -5.63 -1.60 -23.41
CA SER A 58 -6.04 -3.01 -23.24
C SER A 58 -6.29 -3.38 -21.77
N GLN A 59 -7.05 -2.54 -21.05
CA GLN A 59 -7.30 -2.70 -19.62
C GLN A 59 -7.87 -4.07 -19.26
N GLU A 60 -8.81 -4.61 -20.04
CA GLU A 60 -9.48 -5.89 -19.78
C GLU A 60 -8.54 -7.12 -19.76
N HIS A 61 -7.35 -7.00 -20.36
CA HIS A 61 -6.35 -8.07 -20.41
C HIS A 61 -5.21 -7.89 -19.40
N CYS A 62 -5.36 -6.92 -18.49
CA CYS A 62 -4.37 -6.70 -17.45
C CYS A 62 -4.29 -7.91 -16.51
N THR A 63 -3.06 -8.24 -16.09
CA THR A 63 -2.77 -9.35 -15.16
C THR A 63 -1.91 -8.81 -14.03
N ALA A 64 -1.87 -9.53 -12.91
CA ALA A 64 -1.00 -9.19 -11.78
C ALA A 64 0.47 -9.07 -12.23
N GLY A 65 0.92 -9.91 -13.15
CA GLY A 65 2.29 -9.85 -13.72
C GLY A 65 2.58 -8.54 -14.45
N HIS A 66 1.62 -8.01 -15.20
CA HIS A 66 1.76 -6.70 -15.86
C HIS A 66 1.91 -5.58 -14.83
N VAL A 67 1.05 -5.55 -13.81
CA VAL A 67 1.06 -4.54 -12.75
C VAL A 67 2.36 -4.59 -11.95
N ILE A 68 2.79 -5.78 -11.56
CA ILE A 68 4.02 -5.99 -10.78
C ILE A 68 5.25 -5.60 -11.59
N SER A 69 5.31 -5.96 -12.86
CA SER A 69 6.41 -5.59 -13.75
C SER A 69 6.51 -4.07 -13.90
N ALA A 70 5.37 -3.39 -14.11
CA ALA A 70 5.33 -1.94 -14.19
C ALA A 70 5.73 -1.28 -12.84
N GLY A 71 5.24 -1.80 -11.72
CA GLY A 71 5.59 -1.30 -10.39
C GLY A 71 7.08 -1.44 -10.07
N ALA A 72 7.69 -2.58 -10.41
CA ALA A 72 9.13 -2.78 -10.25
C ALA A 72 9.95 -1.84 -11.14
N LEU A 73 9.54 -1.64 -12.40
CA LEU A 73 10.18 -0.69 -13.31
C LEU A 73 10.08 0.76 -12.80
N MET A 74 8.92 1.16 -12.27
CA MET A 74 8.73 2.47 -11.65
C MET A 74 9.65 2.69 -10.44
N CYS A 75 9.78 1.68 -9.58
CA CYS A 75 10.60 1.79 -8.37
C CYS A 75 12.10 1.73 -8.66
N ALA A 76 12.54 1.09 -9.74
CA ALA A 76 13.96 0.91 -10.05
C ALA A 76 14.64 2.21 -10.48
N GLY A 77 13.84 3.25 -10.77
CA GLY A 77 14.33 4.55 -11.16
C GLY A 77 15.08 4.56 -12.49
N GLY A 78 15.20 5.76 -13.05
CA GLY A 78 15.92 6.02 -14.29
C GLY A 78 14.99 6.59 -15.38
N MET A 79 15.33 7.80 -15.83
CA MET A 79 14.69 8.49 -16.96
C MET A 79 13.14 8.57 -16.91
N LEU A 80 12.55 8.62 -15.70
CA LEU A 80 11.11 8.83 -15.54
C LEU A 80 10.81 10.32 -15.57
N SER A 81 9.88 10.72 -16.42
CA SER A 81 9.31 12.07 -16.38
C SER A 81 8.13 12.13 -15.40
N ASP A 82 7.78 13.33 -14.93
CA ASP A 82 6.56 13.56 -14.14
C ASP A 82 5.29 13.14 -14.89
N GLU A 83 5.32 13.10 -16.21
CA GLU A 83 4.24 12.58 -17.04
C GLU A 83 4.12 11.05 -16.92
N ASP A 84 5.24 10.33 -16.91
CA ASP A 84 5.23 8.86 -16.77
C ASP A 84 4.68 8.44 -15.41
N VAL A 85 5.04 9.18 -14.34
CA VAL A 85 4.49 8.97 -13.00
C VAL A 85 2.98 9.18 -12.99
N ARG A 86 2.49 10.29 -13.57
CA ARG A 86 1.05 10.58 -13.65
C ARG A 86 0.27 9.56 -14.48
N ARG A 87 0.85 9.08 -15.58
CA ARG A 87 0.26 8.01 -16.41
C ARG A 87 0.16 6.70 -15.63
N TRP A 88 1.21 6.34 -14.90
CA TRP A 88 1.22 5.16 -14.05
C TRP A 88 0.18 5.27 -12.91
N GLU A 89 0.15 6.40 -12.20
CA GLU A 89 -0.84 6.67 -11.15
C GLU A 89 -2.27 6.57 -11.67
N ARG A 90 -2.54 7.16 -12.84
CA ARG A 90 -3.85 7.07 -13.49
C ARG A 90 -4.21 5.63 -13.82
N ALA A 91 -3.28 4.84 -14.34
CA ALA A 91 -3.52 3.43 -14.62
C ALA A 91 -3.86 2.64 -13.34
N MET A 92 -3.09 2.84 -12.27
CA MET A 92 -3.37 2.20 -10.97
C MET A 92 -4.71 2.65 -10.40
N TYR A 93 -5.01 3.95 -10.44
CA TYR A 93 -6.30 4.49 -10.01
C TYR A 93 -7.47 3.80 -10.72
N LEU A 94 -7.41 3.70 -12.06
CA LEU A 94 -8.47 3.07 -12.86
C LEU A 94 -8.65 1.60 -12.51
N MET A 95 -7.57 0.86 -12.24
CA MET A 95 -7.67 -0.52 -11.78
C MET A 95 -8.35 -0.63 -10.42
N LEU A 96 -8.01 0.26 -9.48
CA LEU A 96 -8.52 0.24 -8.11
C LEU A 96 -9.99 0.68 -7.97
N VAL A 97 -10.52 1.45 -8.92
CA VAL A 97 -11.90 1.97 -8.92
C VAL A 97 -12.83 1.32 -9.95
N ALA A 98 -12.36 0.35 -10.74
CA ALA A 98 -13.10 -0.23 -11.85
C ALA A 98 -14.43 -0.90 -11.42
N HIS A 99 -15.44 -0.80 -12.28
CA HIS A 99 -16.69 -1.57 -12.17
C HIS A 99 -17.05 -2.18 -13.54
N PRO A 100 -17.19 -3.52 -13.66
CA PRO A 100 -16.89 -4.54 -12.66
C PRO A 100 -15.43 -4.50 -12.18
N PRO A 101 -15.16 -4.93 -10.93
CA PRO A 101 -13.81 -4.89 -10.39
C PRO A 101 -12.90 -5.85 -11.15
N PHE A 102 -11.62 -5.47 -11.24
CA PHE A 102 -10.56 -6.37 -11.68
C PHE A 102 -10.47 -7.62 -10.79
N ALA A 103 -9.82 -8.65 -11.30
CA ALA A 103 -9.50 -9.83 -10.50
C ALA A 103 -8.72 -9.44 -9.23
N LYS A 104 -8.99 -10.14 -8.12
CA LYS A 104 -8.45 -9.79 -6.79
C LYS A 104 -6.93 -9.74 -6.77
N ASP A 105 -6.26 -10.61 -7.52
CA ASP A 105 -4.80 -10.63 -7.64
C ASP A 105 -4.23 -9.37 -8.33
N VAL A 106 -4.94 -8.82 -9.32
CA VAL A 106 -4.60 -7.55 -9.96
C VAL A 106 -4.74 -6.39 -8.97
N ILE A 107 -5.83 -6.35 -8.20
CA ILE A 107 -6.06 -5.33 -7.17
C ILE A 107 -4.97 -5.41 -6.08
N SER A 108 -4.69 -6.60 -5.56
CA SER A 108 -3.61 -6.80 -4.57
C SER A 108 -2.25 -6.41 -5.13
N ALA A 109 -1.96 -6.74 -6.40
CA ALA A 109 -0.74 -6.30 -7.07
C ALA A 109 -0.64 -4.77 -7.19
N ALA A 110 -1.74 -4.10 -7.53
CA ALA A 110 -1.80 -2.64 -7.62
C ALA A 110 -1.58 -2.00 -6.25
N CYS A 111 -2.27 -2.46 -5.19
CA CYS A 111 -2.06 -1.99 -3.83
C CYS A 111 -0.60 -2.15 -3.39
N TYR A 112 -0.01 -3.32 -3.62
CA TYR A 112 1.39 -3.58 -3.30
C TYR A 112 2.34 -2.64 -4.05
N CYS A 113 2.16 -2.45 -5.36
CA CYS A 113 3.05 -1.61 -6.17
C CYS A 113 2.92 -0.12 -5.82
N VAL A 114 1.71 0.37 -5.52
CA VAL A 114 1.50 1.74 -5.02
C VAL A 114 2.20 1.92 -3.67
N ALA A 115 2.11 0.95 -2.77
CA ALA A 115 2.82 0.99 -1.50
C ALA A 115 4.34 1.04 -1.68
N GLN A 116 4.92 0.22 -2.56
CA GLN A 116 6.36 0.26 -2.84
C GLN A 116 6.78 1.64 -3.38
N LEU A 117 6.05 2.17 -4.36
CA LEU A 117 6.39 3.46 -4.96
C LEU A 117 6.27 4.62 -3.96
N ALA A 118 5.28 4.58 -3.07
CA ALA A 118 5.11 5.56 -2.00
C ALA A 118 6.30 5.56 -1.03
N VAL A 119 6.77 4.38 -0.63
CA VAL A 119 7.93 4.23 0.27
C VAL A 119 9.24 4.62 -0.42
N CYS A 120 9.40 4.33 -1.70
CA CYS A 120 10.54 4.77 -2.50
C CYS A 120 10.53 6.27 -2.83
N GLY A 121 9.53 7.03 -2.36
CA GLY A 121 9.45 8.48 -2.53
C GLY A 121 8.91 8.95 -3.89
N GLY A 122 8.34 8.04 -4.70
CA GLY A 122 7.83 8.35 -6.04
C GLY A 122 6.48 9.07 -6.02
N SER A 123 5.44 8.46 -5.42
CA SER A 123 4.11 9.06 -5.33
C SER A 123 3.32 8.57 -4.12
N VAL A 124 2.62 9.51 -3.47
CA VAL A 124 1.73 9.24 -2.32
C VAL A 124 0.27 9.62 -2.59
N ALA A 125 -0.07 10.08 -3.80
CA ALA A 125 -1.40 10.60 -4.11
C ALA A 125 -2.51 9.58 -3.85
N LEU A 126 -2.32 8.34 -4.32
CA LEU A 126 -3.28 7.25 -4.14
C LEU A 126 -3.41 6.80 -2.68
N VAL A 127 -2.34 6.93 -1.88
CA VAL A 127 -2.38 6.68 -0.44
C VAL A 127 -3.27 7.71 0.25
N GLY A 128 -3.17 8.98 -0.14
CA GLY A 128 -4.06 10.05 0.34
C GLY A 128 -5.52 9.83 -0.06
N THR A 129 -5.77 9.35 -1.28
CA THR A 129 -7.13 8.98 -1.75
C THR A 129 -7.70 7.82 -0.93
N ALA A 130 -6.89 6.82 -0.59
CA ALA A 130 -7.30 5.71 0.29
C ALA A 130 -7.64 6.20 1.69
N GLY A 131 -6.76 7.01 2.29
CA GLY A 131 -7.00 7.63 3.59
C GLY A 131 -8.31 8.40 3.64
N THR A 132 -8.57 9.23 2.63
CA THR A 132 -9.83 10.01 2.51
C THR A 132 -11.05 9.11 2.34
N SER A 133 -10.93 8.03 1.57
CA SER A 133 -12.05 7.11 1.30
C SER A 133 -12.53 6.41 2.57
N LEU A 134 -11.64 6.12 3.52
CA LEU A 134 -12.00 5.51 4.81
C LEU A 134 -12.66 6.48 5.80
N GLN A 135 -12.54 7.79 5.58
CA GLN A 135 -13.23 8.81 6.38
C GLN A 135 -14.67 9.03 5.92
N ASN A 136 -14.98 8.67 4.68
CA ASN A 136 -16.26 8.93 4.04
C ASN A 136 -17.31 7.84 4.29
N SER A 137 -18.58 8.19 4.10
CA SER A 137 -19.63 7.20 3.99
C SER A 137 -19.46 6.42 2.68
N ALA A 138 -19.96 5.18 2.63
CA ALA A 138 -19.75 4.29 1.48
C ALA A 138 -20.21 4.89 0.14
N SER A 139 -21.19 5.80 0.15
CA SER A 139 -21.72 6.46 -1.05
C SER A 139 -20.83 7.58 -1.61
N THR A 140 -19.86 8.08 -0.85
CA THR A 140 -18.96 9.18 -1.27
C THR A 140 -17.49 8.78 -1.28
N ALA A 141 -17.20 7.51 -1.01
CA ALA A 141 -15.85 6.96 -1.08
C ALA A 141 -15.40 6.87 -2.56
N ILE A 142 -14.18 7.32 -2.83
CA ILE A 142 -13.58 7.24 -4.17
C ILE A 142 -13.08 5.82 -4.42
N LEU A 143 -12.41 5.24 -3.42
CA LEU A 143 -11.97 3.86 -3.42
C LEU A 143 -12.93 2.99 -2.59
N PRO A 144 -13.20 1.75 -3.01
CA PRO A 144 -13.87 0.76 -2.16
C PRO A 144 -13.14 0.60 -0.81
N GLU A 145 -13.88 0.34 0.27
CA GLU A 145 -13.31 0.25 1.62
C GLU A 145 -12.22 -0.82 1.70
N GLU A 146 -12.45 -1.97 1.08
CA GLU A 146 -11.50 -3.09 1.08
C GLU A 146 -10.20 -2.71 0.38
N VAL A 147 -10.30 -1.97 -0.73
CA VAL A 147 -9.15 -1.49 -1.50
C VAL A 147 -8.37 -0.43 -0.71
N ALA A 148 -9.06 0.55 -0.15
CA ALA A 148 -8.45 1.61 0.64
C ALA A 148 -7.75 1.03 1.88
N THR A 149 -8.40 0.09 2.56
CA THR A 149 -7.85 -0.60 3.73
C THR A 149 -6.61 -1.41 3.37
N GLU A 150 -6.65 -2.19 2.28
CA GLU A 150 -5.51 -2.99 1.84
C GLU A 150 -4.33 -2.10 1.42
N LEU A 151 -4.60 -0.98 0.73
CA LEU A 151 -3.54 -0.05 0.33
C LEU A 151 -2.84 0.58 1.55
N LEU A 152 -3.58 1.01 2.58
CA LEU A 152 -2.94 1.52 3.81
C LEU A 152 -2.12 0.44 4.53
N ALA A 153 -2.62 -0.81 4.56
CA ALA A 153 -1.91 -1.93 5.17
C ALA A 153 -0.61 -2.27 4.42
N GLU A 154 -0.65 -2.35 3.09
CA GLU A 154 0.54 -2.59 2.27
C GLU A 154 1.58 -1.46 2.41
N CYS A 155 1.14 -0.20 2.53
CA CYS A 155 2.04 0.93 2.81
C CYS A 155 2.73 0.80 4.17
N ALA A 156 1.98 0.39 5.19
CA ALA A 156 2.53 0.17 6.52
C ALA A 156 3.54 -1.00 6.51
N ASP A 157 3.18 -2.13 5.90
CA ASP A 157 4.05 -3.31 5.77
C ASP A 157 5.33 -2.98 4.96
N ALA A 158 5.24 -2.13 3.95
CA ALA A 158 6.39 -1.65 3.19
C ALA A 158 7.33 -0.75 4.02
N LEU A 159 6.78 0.20 4.79
CA LEU A 159 7.57 1.07 5.67
C LEU A 159 8.26 0.29 6.79
N VAL A 160 7.56 -0.66 7.41
CA VAL A 160 8.12 -1.52 8.48
C VAL A 160 9.30 -2.32 7.94
N ARG A 161 9.16 -2.93 6.75
CA ARG A 161 10.26 -3.67 6.10
C ARG A 161 11.44 -2.78 5.74
N ALA A 162 11.18 -1.57 5.23
CA ALA A 162 12.24 -0.61 4.93
C ALA A 162 13.02 -0.23 6.20
N HIS A 163 12.31 0.02 7.30
CA HIS A 163 12.93 0.35 8.59
C HIS A 163 13.78 -0.81 9.15
N GLN A 164 13.29 -2.05 9.11
CA GLN A 164 14.05 -3.23 9.55
C GLN A 164 15.31 -3.45 8.71
N GLY A 165 15.23 -3.22 7.40
CA GLY A 165 16.39 -3.30 6.50
C GLY A 165 17.46 -2.25 6.81
N GLU A 166 17.07 -1.06 7.25
CA GLU A 166 18.00 -0.02 7.71
C GLU A 166 18.69 -0.39 9.04
N GLU A 167 17.96 -1.00 9.98
CA GLU A 167 18.52 -1.44 11.27
C GLU A 167 19.49 -2.63 11.12
N GLU A 168 19.22 -3.56 10.21
CA GLU A 168 20.11 -4.71 9.92
C GLU A 168 21.32 -4.32 9.05
N GLY A 169 21.18 -3.32 8.19
CA GLY A 169 22.23 -2.81 7.30
C GLY A 169 23.30 -1.94 7.96
N ALA A 170 23.09 -1.51 9.22
CA ALA A 170 24.06 -0.70 9.97
C ALA A 170 25.35 -1.45 10.37
N GLY A 171 25.46 -2.76 10.06
CA GLY A 171 26.63 -3.60 10.32
C GLY A 171 27.35 -4.17 9.09
N GLY A 172 26.92 -3.86 7.86
CA GLY A 172 27.44 -4.51 6.65
C GLY A 172 27.52 -3.57 5.44
N THR A 173 28.62 -3.67 4.71
CA THR A 173 29.04 -2.87 3.55
C THR A 173 27.89 -2.44 2.63
N LYS A 174 27.82 -1.13 2.36
CA LYS A 174 26.89 -0.46 1.43
C LYS A 174 26.71 -1.23 0.12
N GLY A 175 25.59 -1.94 0.01
CA GLY A 175 25.00 -2.29 -1.28
C GLY A 175 24.25 -1.10 -1.82
N GLU A 176 24.52 -0.74 -3.06
CA GLU A 176 23.98 0.41 -3.78
C GLU A 176 22.45 0.36 -3.87
N THR A 177 21.76 1.00 -2.92
CA THR A 177 20.44 1.59 -3.16
C THR A 177 20.66 3.08 -3.41
N GLU A 178 20.91 3.42 -4.68
CA GLU A 178 20.77 4.80 -5.18
C GLU A 178 19.28 5.20 -5.19
N LEU A 179 18.68 5.35 -4.01
CA LEU A 179 17.41 6.04 -3.82
C LEU A 179 17.57 7.03 -2.66
N THR A 180 18.21 8.14 -3.04
CA THR A 180 17.89 9.53 -2.65
C THR A 180 18.09 9.94 -1.19
N GLU A 181 18.92 10.98 -1.00
CA GLU A 181 19.09 11.77 0.24
C GLU A 181 17.77 12.39 0.80
N LYS A 182 16.63 12.20 0.13
CA LYS A 182 15.27 12.58 0.57
C LYS A 182 14.51 11.46 1.32
N GLY A 183 15.02 10.22 1.29
CA GLY A 183 14.37 9.01 1.83
C GLY A 183 13.84 9.11 3.27
N PRO A 184 14.62 9.56 4.26
CA PRO A 184 14.18 9.47 5.66
C PRO A 184 13.10 10.50 6.03
N GLN A 185 13.13 11.71 5.45
CA GLN A 185 12.10 12.73 5.71
C GLN A 185 10.76 12.37 5.05
N GLN A 186 10.81 11.82 3.84
CA GLN A 186 9.62 11.42 3.10
C GLN A 186 8.97 10.17 3.70
N ALA A 187 9.77 9.20 4.16
CA ALA A 187 9.28 8.03 4.90
C ALA A 187 8.63 8.43 6.24
N ALA A 188 9.21 9.37 6.99
CA ALA A 188 8.62 9.89 8.21
C ALA A 188 7.27 10.60 7.95
N ALA A 189 7.20 11.44 6.90
CA ALA A 189 5.96 12.12 6.52
C ALA A 189 4.87 11.14 6.07
N LEU A 190 5.23 10.11 5.28
CA LEU A 190 4.30 9.05 4.88
C LEU A 190 3.80 8.26 6.09
N ARG A 191 4.68 7.90 7.01
CA ARG A 191 4.31 7.23 8.27
C ARG A 191 3.31 8.06 9.07
N ASP A 192 3.60 9.33 9.31
CA ASP A 192 2.73 10.22 10.08
C ASP A 192 1.36 10.41 9.38
N ALA A 193 1.35 10.48 8.04
CA ALA A 193 0.12 10.50 7.26
C ALA A 193 -0.71 9.22 7.42
N LEU A 194 -0.08 8.03 7.32
CA LEU A 194 -0.76 6.74 7.51
C LEU A 194 -1.34 6.58 8.91
N ILE A 195 -0.60 6.99 9.95
CA ILE A 195 -1.11 7.02 11.33
C ILE A 195 -2.31 7.97 11.41
N GLY A 196 -2.20 9.16 10.82
CA GLY A 196 -3.31 10.12 10.73
C GLY A 196 -4.56 9.52 10.08
N TYR A 197 -4.42 8.91 8.90
CA TYR A 197 -5.53 8.29 8.17
C TYR A 197 -6.19 7.16 8.96
N ALA A 198 -5.40 6.30 9.60
CA ALA A 198 -5.96 5.21 10.41
C ALA A 198 -6.70 5.73 11.65
N LEU A 199 -6.18 6.77 12.32
CA LEU A 199 -6.88 7.40 13.46
C LEU A 199 -8.18 8.07 13.02
N ASP A 200 -8.18 8.75 11.88
CA ASP A 200 -9.40 9.38 11.35
C ASP A 200 -10.43 8.31 10.95
N ALA A 201 -10.01 7.25 10.27
CA ALA A 201 -10.89 6.13 9.93
C ALA A 201 -11.53 5.50 11.18
N LEU A 202 -10.76 5.25 12.24
CA LEU A 202 -11.29 4.74 13.51
C LEU A 202 -12.29 5.70 14.18
N PHE A 203 -12.08 7.00 14.02
CA PHE A 203 -12.98 8.01 14.57
C PHE A 203 -14.29 8.12 13.77
N PHE A 204 -14.22 8.12 12.44
CA PHE A 204 -15.40 8.29 11.57
C PHE A 204 -16.19 6.99 11.35
N ARG A 205 -15.54 5.83 11.41
CA ARG A 205 -16.17 4.50 11.19
C ARG A 205 -16.42 3.76 12.50
N ARG A 206 -16.85 4.48 13.55
CA ARG A 206 -17.16 3.89 14.85
C ARG A 206 -18.17 2.75 14.72
N GLY A 207 -17.83 1.59 15.29
CA GLY A 207 -18.63 0.37 15.23
C GLY A 207 -18.25 -0.59 14.10
N ALA A 208 -17.40 -0.20 13.15
CA ALA A 208 -16.82 -1.11 12.16
C ALA A 208 -15.69 -1.94 12.79
N VAL A 209 -16.05 -3.02 13.49
CA VAL A 209 -15.11 -3.83 14.30
C VAL A 209 -14.01 -4.45 13.45
N GLU A 210 -14.34 -4.96 12.27
CA GLU A 210 -13.37 -5.61 11.37
C GLU A 210 -12.34 -4.61 10.83
N LEU A 211 -12.81 -3.48 10.29
CA LEU A 211 -11.96 -2.36 9.86
C LEU A 211 -11.06 -1.87 11.01
N SER A 212 -11.64 -1.70 12.19
CA SER A 212 -10.91 -1.22 13.37
C SER A 212 -9.82 -2.20 13.80
N SER A 213 -10.12 -3.50 13.80
CA SER A 213 -9.16 -4.56 14.12
C SER A 213 -8.02 -4.58 13.10
N LEU A 214 -8.36 -4.50 11.81
CA LEU A 214 -7.38 -4.54 10.71
C LEU A 214 -6.45 -3.34 10.76
N LEU A 215 -6.99 -2.11 10.80
CA LEU A 215 -6.18 -0.89 10.87
C LEU A 215 -5.32 -0.84 12.13
N SER A 216 -5.83 -1.31 13.26
CA SER A 216 -5.03 -1.39 14.49
C SER A 216 -3.84 -2.35 14.34
N ARG A 217 -4.09 -3.56 13.81
CA ARG A 217 -3.10 -4.63 13.75
C ARG A 217 -2.08 -4.48 12.61
N ARG A 218 -2.52 -4.03 11.43
CA ARG A 218 -1.66 -3.92 10.23
C ARG A 218 -1.11 -2.52 10.00
N VAL A 219 -1.70 -1.47 10.57
CA VAL A 219 -1.25 -0.08 10.32
C VAL A 219 -0.76 0.59 11.61
N LEU A 220 -1.63 0.85 12.58
CA LEU A 220 -1.29 1.69 13.73
C LEU A 220 -0.22 1.08 14.63
N ILE A 221 -0.42 -0.15 15.11
CA ILE A 221 0.52 -0.79 16.04
C ILE A 221 1.92 -0.93 15.39
N PRO A 222 2.05 -1.49 14.16
CA PRO A 222 3.37 -1.59 13.52
C PRO A 222 4.06 -0.24 13.32
N LEU A 223 3.34 0.78 12.83
CA LEU A 223 3.94 2.09 12.56
C LEU A 223 4.32 2.85 13.83
N LEU A 224 3.55 2.72 14.90
CA LEU A 224 3.90 3.32 16.20
C LEU A 224 5.12 2.65 16.83
N LEU A 225 5.28 1.34 16.64
CA LEU A 225 6.46 0.60 17.11
C LEU A 225 7.71 0.94 16.30
N CYS A 226 7.61 1.03 14.96
CA CYS A 226 8.72 1.43 14.10
C CYS A 226 9.11 2.91 14.23
N GLY A 227 8.21 3.79 14.69
CA GLY A 227 8.51 5.21 14.84
C GLY A 227 9.10 5.63 16.19
N GLY A 228 9.18 4.70 17.14
CA GLY A 228 9.63 4.97 18.49
C GLY A 228 8.86 6.11 19.18
N HIS A 229 9.52 6.80 20.10
CA HIS A 229 8.88 7.86 20.90
C HIS A 229 8.45 9.09 20.09
N ALA A 230 9.11 9.40 18.97
CA ALA A 230 8.81 10.58 18.16
C ALA A 230 7.40 10.51 17.51
N SER A 231 7.04 9.38 16.91
CA SER A 231 5.70 9.17 16.34
C SER A 231 4.62 9.07 17.41
N LEU A 232 4.96 8.55 18.60
CA LEU A 232 4.04 8.56 19.74
C LEU A 232 3.74 9.98 20.21
N THR A 233 4.74 10.87 20.26
CA THR A 233 4.54 12.27 20.70
C THR A 233 3.66 13.08 19.75
N SER A 234 3.80 12.93 18.43
CA SER A 234 3.01 13.69 17.46
C SER A 234 1.52 13.31 17.46
N HIS A 235 1.20 12.05 17.77
CA HIS A 235 -0.17 11.54 17.75
C HIS A 235 -0.77 11.30 19.15
N HIS A 236 -0.03 11.56 20.24
CA HIS A 236 -0.42 11.23 21.60
C HIS A 236 -1.82 11.74 21.98
N ALA A 237 -2.08 13.03 21.76
CA ALA A 237 -3.36 13.65 22.11
C ALA A 237 -4.54 13.04 21.33
N ARG A 238 -4.33 12.70 20.06
CA ARG A 238 -5.36 12.07 19.21
C ARG A 238 -5.63 10.63 19.66
N ILE A 239 -4.59 9.86 19.94
CA ILE A 239 -4.70 8.49 20.47
C ILE A 239 -5.42 8.51 21.82
N GLN A 240 -5.03 9.41 22.73
CA GLN A 240 -5.65 9.54 24.05
C GLN A 240 -7.14 9.91 23.94
N SER A 241 -7.48 10.90 23.10
CA SER A 241 -8.87 11.29 22.83
C SER A 241 -9.69 10.13 22.27
N LEU A 242 -9.13 9.37 21.31
CA LEU A 242 -9.79 8.20 20.74
C LEU A 242 -10.06 7.13 21.82
N LEU A 243 -9.06 6.79 22.64
CA LEU A 243 -9.20 5.81 23.72
C LEU A 243 -10.21 6.24 24.78
N GLN A 244 -10.22 7.52 25.17
CA GLN A 244 -11.22 8.07 26.10
C GLN A 244 -12.63 7.95 25.52
N SER A 245 -12.80 8.30 24.24
CA SER A 245 -14.10 8.21 23.58
C SER A 245 -14.62 6.77 23.48
N LEU A 246 -13.73 5.80 23.20
CA LEU A 246 -14.07 4.38 23.16
C LEU A 246 -14.40 3.84 24.57
N ALA A 247 -13.69 4.29 25.60
CA ALA A 247 -13.98 3.91 26.99
C ALA A 247 -15.35 4.44 27.44
N GLU A 248 -15.69 5.68 27.07
CA GLU A 248 -17.02 6.25 27.33
C GLU A 248 -18.13 5.47 26.62
N GLU A 249 -17.93 5.09 25.37
CA GLU A 249 -18.88 4.28 24.61
C GLU A 249 -19.08 2.89 25.23
N THR A 250 -17.98 2.24 25.61
CA THR A 250 -18.01 0.93 26.29
C THR A 250 -18.75 1.04 27.63
N ALA A 251 -18.53 2.12 28.38
CA ALA A 251 -19.23 2.38 29.63
C ALA A 251 -20.74 2.66 29.43
N ARG A 252 -21.12 3.36 28.35
CA ARG A 252 -22.53 3.58 27.98
C ARG A 252 -23.22 2.28 27.56
N GLN A 253 -22.57 1.45 26.75
CA GLN A 253 -23.09 0.14 26.34
C GLN A 253 -23.24 -0.82 27.54
N GLY A 254 -22.27 -0.82 28.46
CA GLY A 254 -22.33 -1.60 29.70
C GLY A 254 -23.43 -1.14 30.67
N ARG A 255 -23.82 0.14 30.64
CA ARG A 255 -24.95 0.67 31.41
C ARG A 255 -26.29 0.33 30.77
N SER A 256 -26.42 0.46 29.44
CA SER A 256 -27.63 0.05 28.71
C SER A 256 -27.90 -1.46 28.79
N GLY A 257 -26.85 -2.29 28.80
CA GLY A 257 -26.97 -3.75 28.99
C GLY A 257 -27.40 -4.19 30.40
N ARG A 258 -27.25 -3.34 31.43
CA ARG A 258 -27.71 -3.64 32.80
C ARG A 258 -29.19 -3.30 33.02
N PHE A 259 -29.78 -2.40 32.24
CA PHE A 259 -31.21 -2.08 32.34
C PHE A 259 -32.14 -3.17 31.76
N TYR A 260 -31.62 -4.07 30.92
CA TYR A 260 -32.40 -5.19 30.36
C TYR A 260 -32.30 -6.51 31.15
N ARG A 261 -31.61 -6.52 32.29
CA ARG A 261 -31.46 -7.71 33.17
C ARG A 261 -32.27 -7.64 34.47
N GLY A 262 -33.32 -6.81 34.49
CA GLY A 262 -34.12 -6.54 35.69
C GLY A 262 -35.64 -6.57 35.49
N SER A 263 -36.14 -7.25 34.45
CA SER A 263 -37.58 -7.41 34.23
C SER A 263 -37.91 -8.86 33.81
N PHE A 264 -37.83 -9.78 34.77
CA PHE A 264 -38.62 -11.02 34.82
C PHE A 264 -38.79 -11.42 36.29
#